data_AF-A0A257WW69-F1
#
_entry.id   AF-A0A257WW69-F1
#
_cell.length_a   1.000
_cell.length_b   1.000
_cell.length_c   1.000
_cell.angle_alpha   90.00
_cell.angle_beta   90.00
_cell.angle_gamma   90.00
#
_symmetry.space_group_name_H-M   'P 1'
#
loop_
_entity.id
_entity.type
_entity.pdbx_description
1 polymer ?
#
loop_
_entity_poly.entity_id
_entity_poly.type
_entity_poly.pdbx_seq_one_letter_code
_entity_poly.pdbx_strand_id
1 'polypeptide(L)'
;MTRLIPLQGVENLRDYGDYAAGLGRLKKGVLYRAAHQAEATDDDLDALAALNIVTLVDLRRPNERERSPSRRWTGFSAEVIDNELGATGPDPWHEFLKSSDLSEGSIQAYMVEYYQRAPFKERHLDLFSRYFRALAQARGPVLIHCAAGKDRTGILAALTHHVAGVSDDDV
;
A
#
# COMPACT_ATOMS: atom_id res chain seq x y z
N MET A 1 18.85 -8.94 8.92
CA MET A 1 17.61 -9.69 8.63
C MET A 1 16.85 -8.92 7.58
N THR A 2 16.46 -9.57 6.48
CA THR A 2 15.84 -8.91 5.33
C THR A 2 14.38 -8.59 5.66
N ARG A 3 13.98 -7.31 5.54
CA ARG A 3 12.59 -6.86 5.75
C ARG A 3 11.63 -7.37 4.65
N LEU A 4 12.20 -7.67 3.48
CA LEU A 4 11.49 -8.24 2.33
C LEU A 4 11.10 -9.69 2.63
N ILE A 5 9.82 -10.00 2.44
CA ILE A 5 9.26 -11.34 2.52
C ILE A 5 9.07 -11.79 1.06
N PRO A 6 9.95 -12.66 0.53
CA PRO A 6 9.90 -13.03 -0.87
C PRO A 6 8.66 -13.88 -1.15
N LEU A 7 7.90 -13.47 -2.16
CA LEU A 7 6.77 -14.19 -2.75
C LEU A 7 7.01 -14.33 -4.25
N GLN A 8 6.36 -15.30 -4.88
CA GLN A 8 6.55 -15.63 -6.29
C GLN A 8 5.82 -14.66 -7.22
N GLY A 9 4.55 -14.37 -6.91
CA GLY A 9 3.66 -13.55 -7.71
C GLY A 9 3.25 -12.23 -7.06
N VAL A 10 3.64 -12.00 -5.80
CA VAL A 10 3.40 -10.72 -5.11
C VAL A 10 4.71 -9.99 -4.90
N GLU A 11 4.85 -8.86 -5.58
CA GLU A 11 6.03 -8.02 -5.39
C GLU A 11 5.97 -7.22 -4.09
N ASN A 12 7.15 -6.76 -3.66
CA ASN A 12 7.29 -5.68 -2.70
C ASN A 12 6.69 -5.96 -1.30
N LEU A 13 6.38 -7.22 -0.96
CA LEU A 13 5.90 -7.59 0.37
C LEU A 13 7.03 -7.40 1.40
N ARG A 14 6.77 -6.59 2.44
CA ARG A 14 7.70 -6.40 3.55
C ARG A 14 7.01 -6.01 4.84
N ASP A 15 7.64 -6.37 5.94
CA ASP A 15 7.39 -5.78 7.25
C ASP A 15 8.08 -4.39 7.29
N TYR A 16 7.29 -3.34 7.48
CA TYR A 16 7.79 -1.97 7.65
C TYR A 16 7.71 -1.51 9.11
N GLY A 17 7.64 -2.44 10.07
CA GLY A 17 7.92 -2.20 11.48
C GLY A 17 9.42 -2.24 11.80
N ASP A 18 9.74 -2.46 13.08
CA ASP A 18 11.11 -2.54 13.60
C ASP A 18 11.95 -1.26 13.46
N TYR A 19 11.31 -0.09 13.38
CA TYR A 19 11.98 1.21 13.36
C TYR A 19 11.94 1.86 14.74
N ALA A 20 13.01 2.56 15.11
CA ALA A 20 13.00 3.41 16.30
C ALA A 20 11.93 4.50 16.10
N ALA A 21 11.11 4.73 17.11
CA ALA A 21 9.92 5.56 17.01
C ALA A 21 9.69 6.27 18.34
N GLY A 22 10.03 7.56 18.41
CA GLY A 22 10.05 8.32 19.66
C GLY A 22 10.94 7.64 20.73
N LEU A 23 10.35 7.29 21.87
CA LEU A 23 11.04 6.55 22.95
C LEU A 23 10.98 5.02 22.80
N GLY A 24 10.32 4.52 21.76
CA GLY A 24 10.05 3.11 21.55
C GLY A 24 10.50 2.60 20.18
N ARG A 25 9.89 1.49 19.77
CA ARG A 25 10.13 0.83 18.48
C ARG A 25 8.82 0.30 17.92
N LEU A 26 8.64 0.46 16.60
CA LEU A 26 7.51 -0.18 15.91
C LEU A 26 7.60 -1.69 16.04
N LYS A 27 6.50 -2.32 16.42
CA LYS A 27 6.44 -3.77 16.63
C LYS A 27 6.56 -4.52 15.29
N LYS A 28 7.43 -5.53 15.24
CA LYS A 28 7.51 -6.48 14.12
C LYS A 28 6.21 -7.26 13.93
N GLY A 29 5.94 -7.59 12.69
CA GLY A 29 4.82 -8.42 12.27
C GLY A 29 3.46 -7.76 12.43
N VAL A 30 3.40 -6.43 12.59
CA VAL A 30 2.15 -5.67 12.72
C VAL A 30 1.89 -4.82 11.47
N LEU A 31 2.94 -4.34 10.81
CA LEU A 31 2.83 -3.38 9.71
C LEU A 31 3.40 -4.00 8.44
N TYR A 32 2.53 -4.41 7.52
CA TYR A 32 2.93 -4.98 6.23
C TYR A 32 2.56 -4.07 5.06
N ARG A 33 3.40 -4.06 4.04
CA ARG A 33 3.12 -3.39 2.76
C ARG A 33 3.46 -4.30 1.59
N ALA A 34 2.72 -4.21 0.50
CA ALA A 34 2.93 -5.05 -0.69
C ALA A 34 2.44 -4.40 -1.99
N ALA A 35 2.75 -5.01 -3.13
CA ALA A 35 2.04 -4.85 -4.39
C ALA A 35 0.67 -5.57 -4.37
N HIS A 36 -0.08 -5.47 -5.46
CA HIS A 36 -1.35 -6.17 -5.61
C HIS A 36 -1.20 -7.69 -5.58
N GLN A 37 -2.26 -8.41 -5.18
CA GLN A 37 -2.23 -9.87 -5.01
C GLN A 37 -2.95 -10.62 -6.13
N ALA A 38 -3.12 -10.00 -7.31
CA ALA A 38 -3.78 -10.64 -8.45
C ALA A 38 -3.00 -11.86 -8.97
N GLU A 39 -1.66 -11.77 -8.96
CA GLU A 39 -0.77 -12.82 -9.48
C GLU A 39 -0.24 -13.75 -8.37
N ALA A 40 -0.73 -13.62 -7.13
CA ALA A 40 -0.28 -14.46 -6.01
C ALA A 40 -0.44 -15.94 -6.37
N THR A 41 0.58 -16.76 -6.15
CA THR A 41 0.46 -18.22 -6.30
C THR A 41 -0.26 -18.85 -5.10
N ASP A 42 -0.56 -20.14 -5.13
CA ASP A 42 -1.16 -20.81 -3.97
C ASP A 42 -0.22 -20.80 -2.76
N ASP A 43 1.09 -20.99 -2.99
CA ASP A 43 2.13 -20.85 -1.97
C ASP A 43 2.18 -19.42 -1.39
N ASP A 44 1.99 -18.40 -2.24
CA ASP A 44 1.92 -17.01 -1.78
C ASP A 44 0.69 -16.75 -0.92
N LEU A 45 -0.45 -17.36 -1.25
CA LEU A 45 -1.67 -17.25 -0.47
C LEU A 45 -1.51 -17.91 0.91
N ASP A 46 -0.84 -19.05 0.99
CA ASP A 46 -0.51 -19.70 2.26
C ASP A 46 0.45 -18.84 3.10
N ALA A 47 1.46 -18.23 2.47
CA ALA A 47 2.37 -17.31 3.13
C ALA A 47 1.65 -16.05 3.65
N LEU A 48 0.73 -15.47 2.85
CA LEU A 48 -0.10 -14.33 3.26
C LEU A 48 -1.05 -14.70 4.40
N ALA A 49 -1.63 -15.90 4.38
CA ALA A 49 -2.47 -16.41 5.46
C ALA A 49 -1.71 -16.48 6.79
N ALA A 50 -0.45 -16.96 6.74
CA ALA A 50 0.41 -17.07 7.91
C ALA A 50 0.75 -15.71 8.57
N LEU A 51 0.60 -14.60 7.85
CA LEU A 51 0.78 -13.26 8.42
C LEU A 51 -0.36 -12.84 9.37
N ASN A 52 -1.48 -13.58 9.38
CA ASN A 52 -2.65 -13.32 10.24
C ASN A 52 -3.18 -11.88 10.10
N ILE A 53 -3.19 -11.35 8.87
CA ILE A 53 -3.66 -9.99 8.59
C ILE A 53 -5.12 -9.85 9.00
N VAL A 54 -5.43 -8.85 9.83
CA VAL A 54 -6.79 -8.56 10.30
C VAL A 54 -7.42 -7.37 9.59
N THR A 55 -6.60 -6.49 9.01
CA THR A 55 -7.05 -5.34 8.22
C THR A 55 -6.21 -5.22 6.96
N LEU A 56 -6.88 -5.07 5.82
CA LEU A 56 -6.25 -4.89 4.51
C LEU A 56 -6.74 -3.59 3.88
N VAL A 57 -5.83 -2.69 3.54
CA VAL A 57 -6.15 -1.42 2.88
C VAL A 57 -5.72 -1.47 1.43
N ASP A 58 -6.70 -1.45 0.53
CA ASP A 58 -6.48 -1.47 -0.91
C ASP A 58 -6.58 -0.04 -1.49
N LEU A 59 -5.42 0.55 -1.77
CA LEU A 59 -5.30 1.92 -2.30
C LEU A 59 -5.49 1.98 -3.83
N ARG A 60 -5.77 0.84 -4.49
CA ARG A 60 -6.05 0.80 -5.92
C ARG A 60 -7.41 1.41 -6.21
N ARG A 61 -7.53 2.04 -7.37
CA ARG A 61 -8.80 2.51 -7.92
C ARG A 61 -9.71 1.33 -8.31
N PRO A 62 -11.02 1.55 -8.50
CA PRO A 62 -11.95 0.50 -8.88
C PRO A 62 -11.54 -0.20 -10.18
N ASN A 63 -11.19 0.57 -11.22
CA ASN A 63 -10.73 0.03 -12.51
C ASN A 63 -9.44 -0.80 -12.41
N GLU A 64 -8.51 -0.45 -11.51
CA GLU A 64 -7.32 -1.26 -11.23
C GLU A 64 -7.69 -2.60 -10.55
N ARG A 65 -8.67 -2.60 -9.64
CA ARG A 65 -9.17 -3.81 -8.96
C ARG A 65 -9.96 -4.71 -9.92
N GLU A 66 -10.75 -4.12 -10.82
CA GLU A 66 -11.49 -4.86 -11.85
C GLU A 66 -10.55 -5.52 -12.87
N ARG A 67 -9.52 -4.81 -13.32
CA ARG A 67 -8.52 -5.33 -14.26
C ARG A 67 -7.66 -6.43 -13.64
N SER A 68 -7.35 -6.31 -12.35
CA SER A 68 -6.45 -7.22 -11.64
C SER A 68 -7.05 -7.56 -10.27
N PRO A 69 -8.11 -8.40 -10.22
CA PRO A 69 -8.78 -8.74 -8.97
C PRO A 69 -7.82 -9.49 -8.05
N SER A 70 -7.73 -9.07 -6.78
CA SER A 70 -6.84 -9.74 -5.84
C SER A 70 -7.31 -11.16 -5.54
N ARG A 71 -6.38 -12.11 -5.58
CA ARG A 71 -6.61 -13.44 -4.99
C ARG A 71 -6.60 -13.33 -3.46
N ARG A 72 -7.32 -14.25 -2.82
CA ARG A 72 -7.45 -14.36 -1.37
C ARG A 72 -7.29 -15.82 -0.95
N TRP A 73 -6.67 -16.03 0.21
CA TRP A 73 -6.48 -17.35 0.78
C TRP A 73 -7.78 -17.91 1.37
N THR A 74 -7.84 -19.21 1.57
CA THR A 74 -8.99 -19.89 2.19
C THR A 74 -9.23 -19.36 3.60
N GLY A 75 -10.46 -18.97 3.91
CA GLY A 75 -10.81 -18.43 5.23
C GLY A 75 -10.42 -16.95 5.43
N PHE A 76 -10.12 -16.22 4.34
CA PHE A 76 -9.89 -14.78 4.41
C PHE A 76 -11.03 -14.06 5.13
N SER A 77 -10.68 -13.35 6.20
CA SER A 77 -11.64 -12.66 7.10
C SER A 77 -11.16 -11.27 7.53
N ALA A 78 -10.10 -10.75 6.90
CA ALA A 78 -9.62 -9.41 7.19
C ALA A 78 -10.67 -8.37 6.77
N GLU A 79 -10.81 -7.31 7.57
CA GLU A 79 -11.55 -6.12 7.17
C GLU A 79 -10.86 -5.47 5.96
N VAL A 80 -11.60 -5.27 4.87
CA VAL A 80 -11.07 -4.60 3.67
C VAL A 80 -11.49 -3.13 3.67
N ILE A 81 -10.51 -2.24 3.64
CA ILE A 81 -10.69 -0.79 3.51
C ILE A 81 -10.33 -0.39 2.09
N ASP A 82 -11.34 -0.06 1.31
CA ASP A 82 -11.24 0.52 -0.02
C ASP A 82 -12.37 1.54 -0.23
N ASN A 83 -12.41 2.18 -1.40
CA ASN A 83 -13.55 3.02 -1.80
C ASN A 83 -13.73 3.06 -3.32
N GLU A 84 -14.86 3.62 -3.76
CA GLU A 84 -15.25 3.71 -5.19
C GLU A 84 -14.90 5.04 -5.86
N LEU A 85 -14.17 5.93 -5.18
CA LEU A 85 -13.85 7.26 -5.71
C LEU A 85 -12.86 7.18 -6.89
N GLY A 86 -13.20 7.81 -8.01
CA GLY A 86 -12.36 7.76 -9.21
C GLY A 86 -12.49 6.45 -10.00
N ALA A 87 -13.67 5.83 -9.94
CA ALA A 87 -14.12 4.79 -10.88
C ALA A 87 -14.26 5.32 -12.31
N THR A 88 -14.60 6.60 -12.47
CA THR A 88 -14.80 7.24 -13.77
C THR A 88 -13.52 7.84 -14.32
N GLY A 89 -13.16 7.43 -15.54
CA GLY A 89 -12.01 7.95 -16.26
C GLY A 89 -10.79 7.02 -16.20
N PRO A 90 -9.86 7.17 -17.15
CA PRO A 90 -8.68 6.33 -17.22
C PRO A 90 -7.73 6.61 -16.05
N ASP A 91 -6.94 5.61 -15.67
CA ASP A 91 -5.92 5.77 -14.64
C ASP A 91 -4.90 6.85 -15.08
N PRO A 92 -4.65 7.90 -14.26
CA PRO A 92 -3.80 9.02 -14.67
C PRO A 92 -2.38 8.63 -15.07
N TRP A 93 -1.85 7.54 -14.52
CA TRP A 93 -0.53 7.04 -14.90
C TRP A 93 -0.57 6.36 -16.27
N HIS A 94 -1.58 5.52 -16.52
CA HIS A 94 -1.79 4.93 -17.84
C HIS A 94 -2.02 5.98 -18.94
N GLU A 95 -2.74 7.06 -18.66
CA GLU A 95 -2.90 8.15 -19.64
C GLU A 95 -1.59 8.87 -19.92
N PHE A 96 -0.83 9.20 -18.88
CA PHE A 96 0.48 9.82 -19.03
C PHE A 96 1.39 8.98 -19.93
N LEU A 97 1.46 7.66 -19.68
CA LEU A 97 2.26 6.73 -20.46
C LEU A 97 1.86 6.68 -21.95
N LYS A 98 0.59 6.92 -22.28
CA LYS A 98 0.09 6.89 -23.65
C LYS A 98 0.25 8.22 -24.39
N SER A 99 0.24 9.32 -23.67
CA SER A 99 0.02 10.66 -24.24
C SER A 99 1.22 11.61 -24.10
N SER A 100 2.26 11.23 -23.34
CA SER A 100 3.39 12.10 -23.02
C SER A 100 4.70 11.56 -23.60
N ASP A 101 5.70 12.44 -23.74
CA ASP A 101 7.07 11.97 -23.96
C ASP A 101 7.56 11.23 -22.70
N LEU A 102 8.24 10.11 -22.90
CA LEU A 102 8.73 9.26 -21.82
C LEU A 102 10.21 9.55 -21.50
N SER A 103 10.62 10.80 -21.69
CA SER A 103 11.95 11.23 -21.25
C SER A 103 12.06 11.18 -19.72
N GLU A 104 13.28 11.03 -19.21
CA GLU A 104 13.54 11.04 -17.77
C GLU A 104 12.98 12.32 -17.12
N GLY A 105 13.18 13.48 -17.76
CA GLY A 105 12.69 14.77 -17.26
C GLY A 105 11.16 14.83 -17.17
N SER A 106 10.45 14.33 -18.17
CA SER A 106 8.97 14.30 -18.16
C SER A 106 8.42 13.34 -17.12
N ILE A 107 9.03 12.16 -16.97
CA ILE A 107 8.66 11.20 -15.91
C ILE A 107 8.92 11.81 -14.55
N GLN A 108 10.07 12.44 -14.34
CA GLN A 108 10.41 13.10 -13.07
C GLN A 108 9.41 14.21 -12.74
N ALA A 109 9.10 15.09 -13.71
CA ALA A 109 8.14 16.17 -13.52
C ALA A 109 6.74 15.64 -13.16
N TYR A 110 6.27 14.62 -13.87
CA TYR A 110 5.00 13.95 -13.56
C TYR A 110 4.99 13.38 -12.14
N MET A 111 6.05 12.66 -11.75
CA MET A 111 6.13 12.04 -10.44
C MET A 111 6.19 13.09 -9.33
N VAL A 112 6.92 14.19 -9.51
CA VAL A 112 6.96 15.31 -8.55
C VAL A 112 5.56 15.91 -8.38
N GLU A 113 4.86 16.22 -9.47
CA GLU A 113 3.49 16.75 -9.39
C GLU A 113 2.54 15.73 -8.72
N TYR A 114 2.67 14.44 -9.07
CA TYR A 114 1.88 13.38 -8.47
C TYR A 114 2.03 13.36 -6.95
N TYR A 115 3.27 13.36 -6.44
CA TYR A 115 3.54 13.30 -5.00
C TYR A 115 3.08 14.57 -4.26
N GLN A 116 3.14 15.74 -4.90
CA GLN A 116 2.61 16.98 -4.32
C GLN A 116 1.07 16.96 -4.18
N ARG A 117 0.37 16.30 -5.11
CA ARG A 117 -1.09 16.33 -5.17
C ARG A 117 -1.75 15.12 -4.51
N ALA A 118 -1.10 13.95 -4.56
CA ALA A 118 -1.71 12.70 -4.16
C ALA A 118 -2.27 12.73 -2.73
N PRO A 119 -1.55 13.18 -1.68
CA PRO A 119 -2.07 13.19 -0.32
C PRO A 119 -3.36 13.99 -0.14
N PHE A 120 -3.62 14.98 -1.02
CA PHE A 120 -4.75 15.89 -0.94
C PHE A 120 -5.93 15.49 -1.84
N LYS A 121 -5.82 14.39 -2.60
CA LYS A 121 -6.96 13.88 -3.38
C LYS A 121 -8.01 13.30 -2.43
N GLU A 122 -9.28 13.60 -2.68
CA GLU A 122 -10.42 13.13 -1.88
C GLU A 122 -10.37 11.62 -1.58
N ARG A 123 -10.06 10.79 -2.59
CA ARG A 123 -9.88 9.33 -2.42
C ARG A 123 -8.84 9.00 -1.35
N HIS A 124 -7.69 9.66 -1.37
CA HIS A 124 -6.61 9.37 -0.44
C HIS A 124 -6.91 9.94 0.94
N LEU A 125 -7.54 11.11 1.04
CA LEU A 125 -8.01 11.65 2.32
C LEU A 125 -8.98 10.69 3.02
N ASP A 126 -9.94 10.11 2.30
CA ASP A 126 -10.84 9.09 2.84
C ASP A 126 -10.08 7.82 3.28
N LEU A 127 -9.31 7.21 2.38
CA LEU A 127 -8.61 5.95 2.65
C LEU A 127 -7.59 6.08 3.78
N PHE A 128 -6.80 7.16 3.80
CA PHE A 128 -5.80 7.39 4.83
C PHE A 128 -6.46 7.64 6.18
N SER A 129 -7.56 8.40 6.21
CA SER A 129 -8.32 8.63 7.45
C SER A 129 -8.89 7.32 8.01
N ARG A 130 -9.49 6.47 7.16
CA ARG A 130 -10.02 5.17 7.59
C ARG A 130 -8.92 4.22 8.02
N TYR A 131 -7.78 4.20 7.32
CA TYR A 131 -6.60 3.45 7.73
C TYR A 131 -6.12 3.86 9.13
N PHE A 132 -5.94 5.16 9.41
CA PHE A 132 -5.45 5.59 10.73
C PHE A 132 -6.46 5.29 11.85
N ARG A 133 -7.77 5.41 11.58
CA ARG A 133 -8.81 5.00 12.53
C ARG A 133 -8.77 3.50 12.81
N ALA A 134 -8.64 2.68 11.76
CA ALA A 134 -8.52 1.24 11.89
C ALA A 134 -7.24 0.85 12.63
N LEU A 135 -6.10 1.46 12.28
CA LEU A 135 -4.81 1.20 12.94
C LEU A 135 -4.85 1.52 14.44
N ALA A 136 -5.53 2.60 14.84
CA ALA A 136 -5.70 2.97 16.25
C ALA A 136 -6.57 1.97 17.04
N GLN A 137 -7.41 1.18 16.36
CA GLN A 137 -8.32 0.21 16.97
C GLN A 137 -7.87 -1.24 16.77
N ALA A 138 -7.01 -1.48 15.78
CA ALA A 138 -6.60 -2.81 15.34
C ALA A 138 -5.87 -3.55 16.46
N ARG A 139 -6.25 -4.82 16.64
CA ARG A 139 -5.61 -5.75 17.59
C ARG A 139 -4.71 -6.78 16.90
N GLY A 140 -4.30 -6.49 15.67
CA GLY A 140 -3.54 -7.42 14.85
C GLY A 140 -2.86 -6.76 13.65
N PRO A 141 -2.23 -7.57 12.79
CA PRO A 141 -1.44 -7.09 11.66
C PRO A 141 -2.28 -6.42 10.56
N VAL A 142 -1.74 -5.35 9.98
CA VAL A 142 -2.36 -4.55 8.93
C VAL A 142 -1.51 -4.62 7.66
N LEU A 143 -2.15 -4.90 6.52
CA LEU A 143 -1.52 -4.85 5.20
C LEU A 143 -2.03 -3.64 4.42
N ILE A 144 -1.12 -2.76 3.97
CA ILE A 144 -1.43 -1.69 3.02
C ILE A 144 -0.88 -2.05 1.64
N HIS A 145 -1.63 -1.80 0.57
CA HIS A 145 -1.12 -2.03 -0.78
C HIS A 145 -1.73 -1.10 -1.82
N CYS A 146 -1.08 -1.02 -2.97
CA CYS A 146 -1.61 -0.41 -4.19
C CYS A 146 -1.28 -1.35 -5.37
N ALA A 147 -1.09 -0.82 -6.59
CA ALA A 147 -0.66 -1.64 -7.72
C ALA A 147 0.76 -2.22 -7.49
N ALA A 148 1.79 -1.38 -7.42
CA ALA A 148 3.19 -1.81 -7.26
C ALA A 148 3.69 -1.81 -5.80
N GLY A 149 2.85 -1.42 -4.83
CA GLY A 149 3.28 -1.28 -3.42
C GLY A 149 4.31 -0.17 -3.17
N LYS A 150 4.50 0.73 -4.13
CA LYS A 150 5.53 1.78 -4.13
C LYS A 150 4.98 3.14 -3.71
N ASP A 151 4.21 3.81 -4.58
CA ASP A 151 3.96 5.26 -4.44
C ASP A 151 2.84 5.57 -3.43
N ARG A 152 1.59 5.19 -3.71
CA ARG A 152 0.45 5.37 -2.77
C ARG A 152 0.70 4.68 -1.43
N THR A 153 1.22 3.45 -1.51
CA THR A 153 1.59 2.65 -0.35
C THR A 153 2.75 3.30 0.41
N GLY A 154 3.70 3.90 -0.29
CA GLY A 154 4.86 4.59 0.29
C GLY A 154 4.45 5.87 1.01
N ILE A 155 3.57 6.68 0.40
CA ILE A 155 3.00 7.86 1.05
C ILE A 155 2.34 7.46 2.36
N LEU A 156 1.48 6.43 2.35
CA LEU A 156 0.80 6.00 3.57
C LEU A 156 1.77 5.44 4.62
N ALA A 157 2.74 4.61 4.21
CA ALA A 157 3.77 4.10 5.10
C ALA A 157 4.61 5.21 5.74
N ALA A 158 5.01 6.22 4.95
CA ALA A 158 5.77 7.35 5.42
C ALA A 158 4.98 8.20 6.42
N LEU A 159 3.69 8.45 6.16
CA LEU A 159 2.80 9.11 7.11
C LEU A 159 2.67 8.32 8.42
N THR A 160 2.56 6.99 8.35
CA THR A 160 2.51 6.12 9.53
C THR A 160 3.77 6.23 10.37
N HIS A 161 4.94 6.17 9.73
CA HIS A 161 6.23 6.33 10.39
C HIS A 161 6.40 7.71 11.01
N HIS A 162 6.05 8.75 10.27
CA HIS A 162 6.12 10.13 10.74
C HIS A 162 5.26 10.35 12.00
N VAL A 163 4.00 9.89 11.98
CA VAL A 163 3.10 9.99 13.15
C VAL A 163 3.61 9.16 14.33
N ALA A 164 4.26 8.02 14.07
CA ALA A 164 4.88 7.21 15.12
C ALA A 164 6.18 7.81 15.70
N GLY A 165 6.74 8.85 15.06
CA GLY A 165 7.99 9.48 15.49
C GLY A 165 9.25 8.72 15.04
N VAL A 166 9.18 8.00 13.91
CA VAL A 166 10.37 7.49 13.21
C VAL A 166 11.11 8.67 12.60
N SER A 167 12.45 8.65 12.64
CA SER A 167 13.27 9.73 12.06
C SER A 167 13.20 9.75 10.54
N ASP A 168 13.33 10.94 9.94
CA ASP A 168 13.20 11.11 8.48
C ASP A 168 14.19 10.26 7.66
N ASP A 169 15.39 9.97 8.19
CA ASP A 169 16.39 9.11 7.52
C ASP A 169 15.96 7.63 7.42
N ASP A 170 15.02 7.21 8.26
CA ASP A 170 14.53 5.82 8.37
C ASP A 170 13.21 5.58 7.60
N VAL A 171 12.54 6.67 7.18
CA VAL A 171 11.25 6.68 6.44
C VAL A 171 11.44 6.30 4.97
#